data_AF-A0A1E4L251-F1
#
_entry.id   AF-A0A1E4L251-F1
#
_cell.length_a   1.000
_cell.length_b   1.000
_cell.length_c   1.000
_cell.angle_alpha   90.00
_cell.angle_beta   90.00
_cell.angle_gamma   90.00
#
_symmetry.space_group_name_H-M   'P 1'
#
loop_
_entity.id
_entity.type
_entity.pdbx_description
1 polymer ?
#
loop_
_entity_poly.entity_id
_entity_poly.type
_entity_poly.pdbx_seq_one_letter_code
_entity_poly.pdbx_strand_id
1 'polypeptide(L)'
;MTRLYLLVEGQTEEAFVRELLMPHYARVGKYLTPIIASTSPGHKGGVVRYAKIKPQLLRLCKQDAGAYVSTLFDLYALPQDFPGRTAVGYPTNGTGQQKATFIETQLALDISQANFIPNLMVHEFEALLFTQPNRFAEWTDDAEVVQHLHTHAQPHATPEDINDSPLTAPSKRILSVMPAYQKTVHGPLIACDIGLDAMRAACPHFNTWLQTLEALP
;
A
#
# COMPACT_ATOMS: atom_id res chain seq x y z
N MET A 1 -22.96 0.28 10.33
CA MET A 1 -22.08 -0.86 9.93
C MET A 1 -21.62 -0.59 8.53
N THR A 2 -20.31 -0.53 8.31
CA THR A 2 -19.75 -0.10 7.03
C THR A 2 -18.90 -1.22 6.48
N ARG A 3 -19.16 -1.64 5.24
CA ARG A 3 -18.40 -2.69 4.55
C ARG A 3 -17.43 -2.03 3.58
N LEU A 4 -16.19 -2.50 3.57
CA LEU A 4 -15.12 -1.97 2.74
C LEU A 4 -14.44 -3.12 2.00
N TYR A 5 -14.46 -3.09 0.66
CA TYR A 5 -13.65 -3.98 -0.16
C TYR A 5 -12.34 -3.29 -0.51
N LEU A 6 -11.21 -3.93 -0.20
CA LEU A 6 -9.89 -3.44 -0.57
C LEU A 6 -9.33 -4.30 -1.70
N LEU A 7 -9.24 -3.74 -2.90
CA LEU A 7 -8.56 -4.41 -4.01
C LEU A 7 -7.04 -4.19 -3.85
N VAL A 8 -6.30 -5.27 -3.63
CA VAL A 8 -4.87 -5.25 -3.30
C VAL A 8 -4.04 -5.94 -4.38
N GLU A 9 -2.74 -5.64 -4.48
CA GLU A 9 -1.89 -6.24 -5.52
C GLU A 9 -1.63 -7.73 -5.32
N GLY A 10 -1.26 -8.12 -4.10
CA GLY A 10 -0.79 -9.46 -3.83
C GLY A 10 -1.07 -9.94 -2.40
N GLN A 11 -0.42 -11.05 -2.07
CA GLN A 11 -0.60 -11.75 -0.80
C GLN A 11 -0.01 -10.99 0.39
N THR A 12 1.05 -10.19 0.17
CA THR A 12 1.65 -9.38 1.22
C THR A 12 0.65 -8.33 1.71
N GLU A 13 0.04 -7.59 0.80
CA GLU A 13 -0.96 -6.57 1.08
C GLU A 13 -2.24 -7.19 1.66
N GLU A 14 -2.69 -8.32 1.11
CA GLU A 14 -3.82 -9.08 1.64
C GLU A 14 -3.59 -9.46 3.11
N ALA A 15 -2.44 -10.05 3.42
CA ALA A 15 -2.07 -10.43 4.78
C ALA A 15 -1.97 -9.21 5.68
N PHE A 16 -1.36 -8.11 5.24
CA PHE A 16 -1.31 -6.86 6.00
C PHE A 16 -2.71 -6.34 6.37
N VAL A 17 -3.63 -6.29 5.41
CA VAL A 17 -5.02 -5.89 5.65
C VAL A 17 -5.66 -6.84 6.66
N ARG A 18 -5.48 -8.15 6.49
CA ARG A 18 -6.12 -9.17 7.32
C ARG A 18 -5.62 -9.17 8.76
N GLU A 19 -4.31 -9.10 8.96
CA GLU A 19 -3.70 -9.24 10.28
C GLU A 19 -3.70 -7.91 11.06
N LEU A 20 -3.58 -6.75 10.39
CA LEU A 20 -3.47 -5.46 11.07
C LEU A 20 -4.71 -4.58 10.93
N LEU A 21 -5.19 -4.34 9.71
CA LEU A 21 -6.27 -3.38 9.48
C LEU A 21 -7.62 -3.94 9.92
N MET A 22 -7.96 -5.17 9.55
CA MET A 22 -9.26 -5.77 9.88
C MET A 22 -9.55 -5.78 11.39
N PRO A 23 -8.64 -6.22 12.29
CA PRO A 23 -8.89 -6.17 13.73
C PRO A 23 -9.04 -4.74 14.26
N HIS A 24 -8.27 -3.79 13.73
CA HIS A 24 -8.36 -2.39 14.12
C HIS A 24 -9.75 -1.81 13.77
N TYR A 25 -10.16 -1.96 12.51
CA TYR A 25 -11.38 -1.38 11.97
C TYR A 25 -12.66 -2.07 12.48
N ALA A 26 -12.60 -3.36 12.78
CA ALA A 26 -13.74 -4.08 13.37
C ALA A 26 -14.20 -3.43 14.68
N ARG A 27 -13.26 -2.90 15.49
CA ARG A 27 -13.56 -2.22 16.77
C ARG A 27 -14.33 -0.91 16.59
N VAL A 28 -14.25 -0.29 15.42
CA VAL A 28 -14.97 0.95 15.07
C VAL A 28 -16.13 0.70 14.10
N GLY A 29 -16.60 -0.55 13.98
CA GLY A 29 -17.77 -0.92 13.20
C GLY A 29 -17.58 -0.89 11.68
N LYS A 30 -16.32 -0.93 11.23
CA LYS A 30 -15.90 -0.96 9.82
C LYS A 30 -15.34 -2.35 9.51
N TYR A 31 -15.81 -2.97 8.42
CA TYR A 31 -15.50 -4.36 8.09
C TYR A 31 -14.80 -4.42 6.75
N LEU A 32 -13.48 -4.63 6.79
CA LEU A 32 -12.63 -4.70 5.62
C LEU A 32 -12.62 -6.13 5.06
N THR A 33 -12.57 -6.23 3.74
CA THR A 33 -12.39 -7.49 3.01
C THR A 33 -11.33 -7.26 1.93
N PRO A 34 -10.09 -7.76 2.10
CA PRO A 34 -9.07 -7.70 1.07
C PRO A 34 -9.41 -8.66 -0.08
N ILE A 35 -9.14 -8.23 -1.31
CA ILE A 35 -9.37 -8.98 -2.54
C ILE A 35 -8.13 -8.80 -3.40
N ILE A 36 -7.42 -9.89 -3.71
CA ILE A 36 -6.25 -9.84 -4.58
C ILE A 36 -6.71 -9.57 -6.02
N ALA A 37 -6.10 -8.58 -6.67
CA ALA A 37 -6.39 -8.24 -8.06
C ALA A 37 -5.99 -9.37 -9.01
N SER A 38 -6.92 -9.81 -9.86
CA SER A 38 -6.61 -10.83 -10.88
C SER A 38 -5.95 -10.20 -12.12
N THR A 39 -4.63 -10.06 -12.11
CA THR A 39 -3.84 -9.42 -13.20
C THR A 39 -3.16 -10.42 -14.13
N SER A 40 -2.94 -11.67 -13.69
CA SER A 40 -2.36 -12.79 -14.46
C SER A 40 -2.87 -14.15 -13.96
N PRO A 41 -2.84 -15.22 -14.78
CA PRO A 41 -3.08 -16.58 -14.29
C PRO A 41 -2.07 -16.92 -13.19
N GLY A 42 -2.57 -17.23 -11.99
CA GLY A 42 -1.73 -17.58 -10.83
C GLY A 42 -1.41 -16.42 -9.87
N HIS A 43 -1.97 -15.22 -10.06
CA HIS A 43 -1.80 -14.06 -9.15
C HIS A 43 -0.33 -13.68 -8.87
N LYS A 44 0.56 -13.96 -9.82
CA LYS A 44 1.98 -13.57 -9.74
C LYS A 44 2.21 -12.34 -10.60
N GLY A 45 2.57 -11.24 -9.96
CA GLY A 45 2.87 -9.95 -10.58
C GLY A 45 1.80 -8.90 -10.28
N GLY A 46 2.25 -7.68 -9.94
CA GLY A 46 1.41 -6.56 -9.55
C GLY A 46 0.46 -6.06 -10.65
N VAL A 47 0.12 -4.77 -10.62
CA VAL A 47 -0.82 -4.21 -11.60
C VAL A 47 -0.19 -4.12 -13.00
N VAL A 48 -0.33 -5.17 -13.81
CA VAL A 48 0.34 -5.23 -15.14
C VAL A 48 -0.38 -4.40 -16.21
N ARG A 49 -1.72 -4.31 -16.14
CA ARG A 49 -2.54 -3.56 -17.10
C ARG A 49 -3.77 -3.00 -16.43
N TYR A 50 -4.02 -1.70 -16.59
CA TYR A 50 -5.20 -1.05 -16.05
C TYR A 50 -6.50 -1.64 -16.60
N ALA A 51 -6.49 -2.06 -17.87
CA ALA A 51 -7.63 -2.73 -18.51
C ALA A 51 -8.15 -3.97 -17.75
N LYS A 52 -7.33 -4.61 -16.92
CA LYS A 52 -7.76 -5.74 -16.07
C LYS A 52 -8.31 -5.29 -14.72
N ILE A 53 -7.88 -4.12 -14.22
CA ILE A 53 -8.29 -3.58 -12.91
C ILE A 53 -9.66 -2.90 -13.01
N LYS A 54 -9.89 -2.05 -14.01
CA LYS A 54 -11.13 -1.26 -14.14
C LYS A 54 -12.40 -2.11 -14.06
N PRO A 55 -12.54 -3.26 -14.76
CA PRO A 55 -13.73 -4.08 -14.65
C PRO A 55 -13.93 -4.69 -13.26
N GLN A 56 -12.85 -4.99 -12.52
CA GLN A 56 -12.91 -5.52 -11.16
C GLN A 56 -13.42 -4.45 -10.19
N LEU A 57 -12.85 -3.24 -10.23
CA LEU A 57 -13.32 -2.11 -9.41
C LEU A 57 -14.79 -1.79 -9.68
N LEU A 58 -15.18 -1.68 -10.95
CA LEU A 58 -16.57 -1.42 -11.32
C LEU A 58 -17.52 -2.53 -10.84
N ARG A 59 -17.10 -3.79 -10.89
CA ARG A 59 -17.88 -4.91 -10.37
C ARG A 59 -18.05 -4.80 -8.86
N LEU A 60 -16.96 -4.57 -8.12
CA LEU A 60 -17.00 -4.41 -6.66
C LEU A 60 -17.95 -3.27 -6.24
N CYS A 61 -17.88 -2.13 -6.93
CA CYS A 61 -18.73 -0.98 -6.62
C CYS A 61 -20.22 -1.26 -6.90
N LYS A 62 -20.52 -1.99 -7.99
CA LYS A 62 -21.91 -2.21 -8.46
C LYS A 62 -22.59 -3.41 -7.81
N GLN A 63 -21.84 -4.47 -7.49
CA GLN A 63 -22.42 -5.68 -6.90
C GLN A 63 -22.93 -5.43 -5.47
N ASP A 64 -22.39 -4.41 -4.81
CA ASP A 64 -22.72 -4.07 -3.44
C ASP A 64 -22.68 -2.55 -3.25
N ALA A 65 -23.74 -1.88 -3.70
CA ALA A 65 -23.83 -0.42 -3.69
C ALA A 65 -23.81 0.18 -2.26
N GLY A 66 -24.04 -0.63 -1.23
CA GLY A 66 -23.96 -0.21 0.19
C GLY A 66 -22.58 -0.43 0.83
N ALA A 67 -21.60 -0.94 0.07
CA ALA A 67 -20.21 -1.06 0.51
C ALA A 67 -19.34 -0.01 -0.18
N TYR A 68 -18.23 0.35 0.46
CA TYR A 68 -17.19 1.18 -0.13
C TYR A 68 -16.09 0.32 -0.73
N VAL A 69 -15.40 0.84 -1.74
CA VAL A 69 -14.31 0.16 -2.43
C VAL A 69 -13.08 1.06 -2.39
N SER A 70 -11.92 0.52 -2.05
CA SER A 70 -10.63 1.21 -2.07
C SER A 70 -9.53 0.30 -2.62
N THR A 71 -8.32 0.82 -2.77
CA THR A 71 -7.17 0.12 -3.35
C THR A 71 -5.95 0.20 -2.45
N LEU A 72 -5.06 -0.80 -2.58
CA LEU A 72 -3.72 -0.76 -1.99
C LEU A 72 -2.73 -1.22 -3.07
N PHE A 73 -2.35 -0.29 -3.95
CA PHE A 73 -1.46 -0.53 -5.09
C PHE A 73 -0.20 0.31 -5.01
N ASP A 74 0.91 -0.21 -5.53
CA ASP A 74 2.21 0.46 -5.55
C ASP A 74 2.24 1.49 -6.68
N LEU A 75 2.35 2.78 -6.33
CA LEU A 75 2.33 3.90 -7.28
C LEU A 75 3.34 3.75 -8.42
N TYR A 76 4.54 3.25 -8.12
CA TYR A 76 5.64 3.15 -9.09
C TYR A 76 5.55 1.89 -9.96
N ALA A 77 4.83 0.86 -9.51
CA ALA A 77 4.56 -0.35 -10.30
C ALA A 77 3.36 -0.18 -11.24
N LEU A 78 2.62 0.94 -11.15
CA LEU A 78 1.46 1.20 -12.00
C LEU A 78 1.84 1.22 -13.49
N PRO A 79 1.02 0.60 -14.35
CA PRO A 79 1.29 0.51 -15.78
C PRO A 79 1.08 1.87 -16.47
N GLN A 80 1.66 2.04 -17.66
CA GLN A 80 1.53 3.30 -18.41
C GLN A 80 0.09 3.62 -18.84
N ASP A 81 -0.77 2.60 -18.96
CA ASP A 81 -2.19 2.76 -19.28
C ASP A 81 -3.07 3.13 -18.07
N PHE A 82 -2.47 3.30 -16.88
CA PHE A 82 -3.19 3.69 -15.68
C PHE A 82 -3.63 5.18 -15.75
N PRO A 83 -4.85 5.52 -15.29
CA PRO A 83 -5.36 6.89 -15.35
C PRO A 83 -4.39 7.90 -14.71
N GLY A 84 -4.07 8.96 -15.44
CA GLY A 84 -3.17 10.02 -14.98
C GLY A 84 -1.67 9.75 -15.18
N ARG A 85 -1.23 8.52 -15.46
CA ARG A 85 0.22 8.18 -15.50
C ARG A 85 0.98 8.92 -16.60
N THR A 86 0.31 9.21 -17.72
CA THR A 86 0.85 9.93 -18.88
C THR A 86 0.15 11.28 -19.12
N ALA A 87 -0.61 11.76 -18.14
CA ALA A 87 -1.32 13.03 -18.25
C ALA A 87 -0.34 14.21 -18.18
N VAL A 88 -0.62 15.27 -18.95
CA VAL A 88 0.20 16.50 -18.98
C VAL A 88 0.34 17.15 -17.59
N GLY A 89 -0.68 17.00 -16.74
CA GLY A 89 -0.68 17.52 -15.37
C GLY A 89 0.03 16.64 -14.34
N TYR A 90 0.62 15.51 -14.73
CA TYR A 90 1.30 14.63 -13.78
C TYR A 90 2.47 15.37 -13.10
N PRO A 91 2.55 15.40 -11.75
CA PRO A 91 3.54 16.17 -11.03
C PRO A 91 4.91 15.46 -11.04
N THR A 92 5.59 15.46 -12.19
CA THR A 92 6.88 14.75 -12.38
C THR A 92 7.92 15.13 -11.33
N ASN A 93 8.01 16.42 -10.98
CA ASN A 93 8.93 16.98 -9.99
C ASN A 93 8.33 17.06 -8.58
N GLY A 94 7.11 16.55 -8.38
CA GLY A 94 6.46 16.52 -7.07
C GLY A 94 6.94 15.37 -6.18
N THR A 95 6.57 15.44 -4.91
CA THR A 95 6.78 14.38 -3.92
C THR A 95 6.01 13.11 -4.31
N GLY A 96 6.37 11.97 -3.72
CA GLY A 96 5.65 10.72 -3.92
C GLY A 96 4.16 10.85 -3.52
N GLN A 97 3.87 11.54 -2.42
CA GLN A 97 2.53 11.89 -1.99
C GLN A 97 1.75 12.70 -3.04
N GLN A 98 2.36 13.75 -3.61
CA GLN A 98 1.70 14.58 -4.64
C GLN A 98 1.37 13.76 -5.89
N LYS A 99 2.26 12.82 -6.26
CA LYS A 99 2.03 11.89 -7.37
C LYS A 99 0.90 10.91 -7.08
N ALA A 100 0.87 10.32 -5.88
CA ALA A 100 -0.19 9.43 -5.43
C ALA A 100 -1.56 10.14 -5.49
N THR A 101 -1.69 11.28 -4.81
CA THR A 101 -2.94 12.07 -4.79
C THR A 101 -3.42 12.47 -6.19
N PHE A 102 -2.50 12.82 -7.10
CA PHE A 102 -2.86 13.12 -8.48
C PHE A 102 -3.46 11.91 -9.20
N ILE A 103 -2.79 10.75 -9.12
CA ILE A 103 -3.25 9.52 -9.77
C ILE A 103 -4.56 9.03 -9.13
N GLU A 104 -4.69 9.09 -7.82
CA GLU A 104 -5.93 8.77 -7.10
C GLU A 104 -7.09 9.63 -7.60
N THR A 105 -6.88 10.93 -7.77
CA THR A 105 -7.90 11.84 -8.34
C THR A 105 -8.30 11.41 -9.76
N GLN A 106 -7.32 11.09 -10.62
CA GLN A 106 -7.60 10.63 -11.98
C GLN A 106 -8.32 9.27 -12.01
N LEU A 107 -7.97 8.37 -11.10
CA LEU A 107 -8.60 7.06 -10.97
C LEU A 107 -10.04 7.19 -10.46
N ALA A 108 -10.31 8.05 -9.47
CA ALA A 108 -11.65 8.34 -9.00
C ALA A 108 -12.55 8.86 -10.13
N LEU A 109 -12.04 9.78 -10.95
CA LEU A 109 -12.75 10.33 -12.11
C LEU A 109 -13.03 9.27 -13.19
N ASP A 110 -12.06 8.39 -13.49
CA ASP A 110 -12.22 7.36 -14.52
C ASP A 110 -13.18 6.22 -14.09
N ILE A 111 -13.19 5.86 -12.80
CA ILE A 111 -14.11 4.86 -12.24
C ILE A 111 -15.51 5.45 -12.04
N SER A 112 -15.59 6.71 -11.60
CA SER A 112 -16.84 7.48 -11.47
C SER A 112 -17.93 6.72 -10.69
N GLN A 113 -17.57 6.18 -9.53
CA GLN A 113 -18.50 5.54 -8.60
C GLN A 113 -18.45 6.26 -7.25
N ALA A 114 -19.61 6.63 -6.71
CA ALA A 114 -19.70 7.43 -5.48
C ALA A 114 -19.18 6.70 -4.23
N ASN A 115 -19.12 5.36 -4.28
CA ASN A 115 -18.61 4.51 -3.21
C ASN A 115 -17.15 4.08 -3.41
N PHE A 116 -16.43 4.67 -4.38
CA PHE A 116 -15.04 4.36 -4.64
C PHE A 116 -14.09 5.44 -4.10
N ILE A 117 -13.11 5.01 -3.30
CA ILE A 117 -12.12 5.85 -2.62
C ILE A 117 -10.75 5.28 -2.95
N PRO A 118 -10.08 5.73 -4.02
CA PRO A 118 -8.79 5.18 -4.41
C PRO A 118 -7.71 5.49 -3.37
N ASN A 119 -6.75 4.59 -3.26
CA ASN A 119 -5.52 4.80 -2.51
C ASN A 119 -4.33 4.08 -3.16
N LEU A 120 -3.17 4.71 -3.11
CA LEU A 120 -1.90 4.17 -3.57
C LEU A 120 -0.86 4.19 -2.44
N MET A 121 -0.10 3.10 -2.36
CA MET A 121 1.15 3.10 -1.63
C MET A 121 2.16 3.93 -2.41
N VAL A 122 2.74 4.95 -1.76
CA VAL A 122 3.66 5.87 -2.43
C VAL A 122 4.83 5.12 -3.06
N HIS A 123 5.38 4.10 -2.40
CA HIS A 123 6.39 3.22 -2.99
C HIS A 123 5.90 1.78 -3.01
N GLU A 124 6.51 0.91 -2.20
CA GLU A 124 6.07 -0.45 -1.96
C GLU A 124 5.49 -0.56 -0.55
N PHE A 125 4.73 -1.63 -0.27
CA PHE A 125 4.34 -2.00 1.10
C PHE A 125 5.52 -1.95 2.08
N GLU A 126 6.69 -2.45 1.68
CA GLU A 126 7.89 -2.51 2.52
C GLU A 126 8.37 -1.14 3.02
N ALA A 127 7.99 -0.04 2.37
CA ALA A 127 8.30 1.31 2.86
C ALA A 127 7.76 1.52 4.29
N LEU A 128 6.57 1.01 4.61
CA LEU A 128 5.96 1.11 5.94
C LEU A 128 6.79 0.41 7.02
N LEU A 129 7.60 -0.60 6.67
CA LEU A 129 8.38 -1.34 7.64
C LEU A 129 9.56 -0.52 8.19
N PHE A 130 9.99 0.50 7.46
CA PHE A 130 11.01 1.45 7.93
C PHE A 130 10.50 2.43 9.00
N THR A 131 9.22 2.36 9.39
CA THR A 131 8.69 3.11 10.54
C THR A 131 9.42 2.75 11.84
N GLN A 132 9.76 1.47 12.07
CA GLN A 132 10.58 1.04 13.21
C GLN A 132 11.53 -0.10 12.79
N PRO A 133 12.71 0.22 12.22
CA PRO A 133 13.68 -0.78 11.80
C PRO A 133 14.09 -1.77 12.90
N ASN A 134 14.00 -1.36 14.17
CA ASN A 134 14.29 -2.22 15.32
C ASN A 134 13.40 -3.48 15.39
N ARG A 135 12.20 -3.46 14.79
CA ARG A 135 11.30 -4.63 14.79
C ARG A 135 11.84 -5.78 13.95
N PHE A 136 12.80 -5.54 13.06
CA PHE A 136 13.47 -6.60 12.32
C PHE A 136 14.36 -7.49 13.21
N ALA A 137 14.76 -7.04 14.40
CA ALA A 137 15.61 -7.80 15.32
C ALA A 137 15.00 -9.14 15.76
N GLU A 138 13.67 -9.24 15.79
CA GLU A 138 12.96 -10.49 16.13
C GLU A 138 13.02 -11.54 15.00
N TRP A 139 13.48 -11.15 13.81
CA TRP A 139 13.43 -11.94 12.59
C TRP A 139 14.81 -12.27 12.02
N THR A 140 15.89 -11.83 12.69
CA THR A 140 17.28 -12.04 12.28
C THR A 140 18.20 -12.14 13.48
N ASP A 141 19.15 -13.07 13.44
CA ASP A 141 20.22 -13.18 14.45
C ASP A 141 21.38 -12.20 14.18
N ASP A 142 21.40 -11.56 13.00
CA ASP A 142 22.41 -10.60 12.60
C ASP A 142 22.05 -9.18 13.06
N ALA A 143 22.75 -8.72 14.10
CA ALA A 143 22.56 -7.39 14.68
C ALA A 143 22.88 -6.23 13.71
N GLU A 144 23.69 -6.46 12.68
CA GLU A 144 24.04 -5.43 11.69
C GLU A 144 22.86 -5.10 10.77
N VAL A 145 21.90 -6.03 10.60
CA VAL A 145 20.70 -5.82 9.77
C VAL A 145 19.96 -4.57 10.20
N VAL A 146 19.66 -4.44 11.49
CA VAL A 146 18.90 -3.31 12.04
C VAL A 146 19.68 -2.01 11.85
N GLN A 147 21.00 -2.02 12.07
CA GLN A 147 21.85 -0.85 11.87
C GLN A 147 21.86 -0.39 10.41
N HIS A 148 21.93 -1.31 9.46
CA HIS A 148 21.87 -0.98 8.03
C HIS A 148 20.48 -0.48 7.61
N LEU A 149 19.40 -1.05 8.14
CA LEU A 149 18.05 -0.55 7.88
C LEU A 149 17.86 0.89 8.39
N HIS A 150 18.38 1.23 9.57
CA HIS A 150 18.43 2.61 10.05
C HIS A 150 19.23 3.52 9.11
N THR A 151 20.37 3.05 8.63
CA THR A 151 21.23 3.78 7.68
C THR A 151 20.49 4.04 6.36
N HIS A 152 19.66 3.09 5.91
CA HIS A 152 18.81 3.26 4.74
C HIS A 152 17.65 4.25 4.97
N ALA A 153 17.12 4.33 6.19
CA ALA A 153 16.02 5.26 6.54
C ALA A 153 16.51 6.69 6.79
N GLN A 154 17.70 6.87 7.38
CA GLN A 154 18.24 8.16 7.85
C GLN A 154 18.16 9.32 6.83
N PRO A 155 18.40 9.13 5.51
CA PRO A 155 18.36 10.23 4.55
C PRO A 155 16.95 10.73 4.22
N HIS A 156 15.90 10.04 4.69
CA HIS A 156 14.51 10.28 4.32
C HIS A 156 13.73 10.88 5.49
N ALA A 157 12.87 11.85 5.20
CA ALA A 157 12.06 12.51 6.24
C ALA A 157 10.98 11.59 6.79
N THR A 158 10.39 10.78 5.92
CA THR A 158 9.38 9.77 6.27
C THR A 158 9.68 8.43 5.60
N PRO A 159 9.13 7.31 6.10
CA PRO A 159 9.23 6.03 5.40
C PRO A 159 8.62 6.08 4.00
N GLU A 160 7.61 6.93 3.78
CA GLU A 160 6.98 7.15 2.47
C GLU A 160 7.90 7.86 1.46
N ASP A 161 9.02 8.45 1.90
CA ASP A 161 10.01 9.07 1.04
C ASP A 161 11.15 8.11 0.66
N ILE A 162 11.17 6.88 1.20
CA ILE A 162 12.18 5.87 0.88
C ILE A 162 11.95 5.38 -0.55
N ASN A 163 12.66 6.04 -1.46
CA ASN A 163 12.31 6.08 -2.86
C ASN A 163 12.80 4.90 -3.70
N ASP A 164 12.11 4.76 -4.84
CA ASP A 164 12.35 3.75 -5.86
C ASP A 164 13.37 4.26 -6.90
N SER A 165 14.48 3.52 -6.98
CA SER A 165 14.99 3.05 -8.26
C SER A 165 14.87 1.52 -8.26
N PRO A 166 14.91 0.83 -9.43
CA PRO A 166 14.85 -0.63 -9.48
C PRO A 166 15.89 -1.35 -8.61
N LEU A 167 16.97 -0.66 -8.25
CA LEU A 167 18.06 -1.14 -7.39
C LEU A 167 17.90 -0.72 -5.92
N THR A 168 17.09 0.30 -5.63
CA THR A 168 16.98 0.92 -4.29
C THR A 168 15.55 0.94 -3.75
N ALA A 169 14.61 0.21 -4.35
CA ALA A 169 13.26 0.03 -3.82
C ALA A 169 13.30 -0.47 -2.36
N PRO A 170 12.31 -0.13 -1.51
CA PRO A 170 12.27 -0.51 -0.10
C PRO A 170 12.54 -2.01 0.14
N SER A 171 11.91 -2.88 -0.64
CA SER A 171 12.14 -4.32 -0.52
C SER A 171 13.54 -4.77 -0.91
N LYS A 172 14.17 -4.09 -1.87
CA LYS A 172 15.56 -4.36 -2.27
C LYS A 172 16.54 -3.96 -1.19
N ARG A 173 16.29 -2.84 -0.48
CA ARG A 173 17.08 -2.41 0.68
C ARG A 173 16.98 -3.42 1.83
N ILE A 174 15.78 -3.94 2.09
CA ILE A 174 15.60 -5.01 3.09
C ILE A 174 16.34 -6.27 2.65
N LEU A 175 16.15 -6.73 1.40
CA LEU A 175 16.80 -7.95 0.90
C LEU A 175 18.33 -7.85 0.85
N SER A 176 18.88 -6.66 0.62
CA SER A 176 20.34 -6.48 0.59
C SER A 176 21.00 -6.68 1.94
N VAL A 177 20.27 -6.42 3.03
CA VAL A 177 20.79 -6.55 4.40
C VAL A 177 20.28 -7.81 5.08
N MET A 178 19.09 -8.28 4.74
CA MET A 178 18.45 -9.50 5.25
C MET A 178 18.06 -10.41 4.07
N PRO A 179 18.99 -11.20 3.51
CA PRO A 179 18.72 -12.04 2.34
C PRO A 179 17.62 -13.10 2.56
N ALA A 180 17.38 -13.50 3.81
CA ALA A 180 16.32 -14.42 4.20
C ALA A 180 14.93 -13.78 4.27
N TYR A 181 14.79 -12.47 3.99
CA TYR A 181 13.52 -11.77 4.07
C TYR A 181 12.50 -12.34 3.07
N GLN A 182 11.37 -12.83 3.60
CA GLN A 182 10.25 -13.34 2.83
C GLN A 182 9.09 -12.34 2.89
N LYS A 183 8.82 -11.63 1.80
CA LYS A 183 7.80 -10.57 1.73
C LYS A 183 6.45 -10.99 2.32
N THR A 184 5.94 -12.14 1.88
CA THR A 184 4.60 -12.62 2.23
C THR A 184 4.46 -13.13 3.67
N VAL A 185 5.58 -13.35 4.37
CA VAL A 185 5.61 -13.86 5.75
C VAL A 185 6.11 -12.77 6.69
N HIS A 186 7.37 -12.34 6.53
CA HIS A 186 8.00 -11.38 7.42
C HIS A 186 7.35 -10.00 7.31
N GLY A 187 6.97 -9.56 6.10
CA GLY A 187 6.42 -8.22 5.89
C GLY A 187 5.19 -7.93 6.76
N PRO A 188 4.09 -8.71 6.64
CA PRO A 188 2.90 -8.52 7.46
C PRO A 188 3.14 -8.69 8.96
N LEU A 189 4.03 -9.60 9.37
CA LEU A 189 4.30 -9.85 10.79
C LEU A 189 5.11 -8.72 11.41
N ILE A 190 6.14 -8.23 10.73
CA ILE A 190 6.89 -7.03 11.14
C ILE A 190 5.94 -5.83 11.18
N ALA A 191 5.03 -5.69 10.21
CA ALA A 191 4.02 -4.63 10.25
C ALA A 191 3.12 -4.71 11.49
N CYS A 192 2.77 -5.93 11.93
CA CYS A 192 2.03 -6.13 13.18
C CYS A 192 2.87 -5.74 14.41
N ASP A 193 4.15 -6.09 14.44
CA ASP A 193 5.07 -5.72 15.54
C ASP A 193 5.30 -4.22 15.64
N ILE A 194 5.32 -3.51 14.51
CA ILE A 194 5.39 -2.05 14.43
C ILE A 194 4.08 -1.43 14.95
N GLY A 195 2.95 -1.96 14.50
CA GLY A 195 1.62 -1.51 14.87
C GLY A 195 1.13 -0.29 14.09
N LEU A 196 -0.19 -0.15 14.01
CA LEU A 196 -0.85 0.84 13.17
C LEU A 196 -0.57 2.28 13.61
N ASP A 197 -0.54 2.55 14.91
CA ASP A 197 -0.37 3.91 15.45
C ASP A 197 1.01 4.50 15.10
N ALA A 198 2.06 3.68 15.17
CA ALA A 198 3.40 4.08 14.76
C ALA A 198 3.46 4.38 13.26
N MET A 199 2.86 3.52 12.43
CA MET A 199 2.80 3.74 10.98
C MET A 199 2.05 5.03 10.64
N ARG A 200 0.93 5.30 11.32
CA ARG A 200 0.15 6.54 11.13
C ARG A 200 0.94 7.80 11.48
N ALA A 201 1.72 7.74 12.57
CA ALA A 201 2.53 8.87 12.99
C ALA A 201 3.68 9.16 12.01
N ALA A 202 4.24 8.13 11.38
CA ALA A 202 5.39 8.24 10.50
C ALA A 202 5.05 8.46 9.01
N CYS A 203 3.85 8.03 8.57
CA CYS A 203 3.47 7.96 7.16
C CYS A 203 2.21 8.82 6.89
N PRO A 204 2.36 10.11 6.53
CA PRO A 204 1.25 11.05 6.38
C PRO A 204 0.22 10.68 5.31
N HIS A 205 0.65 10.17 4.15
CA HIS A 205 -0.27 9.76 3.08
C HIS A 205 -1.11 8.56 3.53
N PHE A 206 -0.46 7.54 4.08
CA PHE A 206 -1.11 6.37 4.65
C PHE A 206 -2.09 6.73 5.77
N ASN A 207 -1.69 7.62 6.69
CA ASN A 207 -2.60 8.10 7.74
C ASN A 207 -3.82 8.83 7.18
N THR A 208 -3.65 9.67 6.15
CA THR A 208 -4.75 10.38 5.49
C THR A 208 -5.77 9.42 4.88
N TRP A 209 -5.29 8.35 4.23
CA TRP A 209 -6.15 7.30 3.72
C TRP A 209 -6.95 6.62 4.84
N LEU A 210 -6.29 6.21 5.92
CA LEU A 210 -6.97 5.56 7.05
C LEU A 210 -8.03 6.47 7.69
N GLN A 211 -7.70 7.74 7.92
CA GLN A 211 -8.66 8.73 8.43
C GLN A 211 -9.89 8.87 7.51
N THR A 212 -9.69 8.79 6.20
CA THR A 212 -10.78 8.82 5.21
C THR A 212 -11.69 7.60 5.36
N LEU A 213 -11.13 6.41 5.57
CA LEU A 213 -11.91 5.19 5.76
C LEU A 213 -12.66 5.18 7.11
N GLU A 214 -12.05 5.73 8.16
CA GLU A 214 -12.67 5.88 9.49
C GLU A 214 -13.87 6.82 9.46
N ALA A 215 -13.77 7.91 8.69
CA ALA A 215 -14.79 8.95 8.57
C ALA A 215 -16.02 8.55 7.73
N LEU A 216 -16.03 7.36 7.13
CA LEU A 216 -17.19 6.87 6.39
C LEU A 216 -18.42 6.75 7.31
N PRO A 217 -19.64 6.87 6.78
CA PRO A 217 -20.86 6.60 7.54
C PRO A 217 -20.99 5.14 7.96
#